data_AF-A0A953RX52-F1
#
_entry.id   AF-A0A953RX52-F1
#
_cell.length_a   1.000
_cell.length_b   1.000
_cell.length_c   1.000
_cell.angle_alpha   90.00
_cell.angle_beta   90.00
_cell.angle_gamma   90.00
#
_symmetry.space_group_name_H-M   'P 1'
#
loop_
_entity.id
_entity.type
_entity.pdbx_description
1 polymer ?
#
loop_
_entity_poly.entity_id
_entity_poly.type
_entity_poly.pdbx_seq_one_letter_code
_entity_poly.pdbx_strand_id
1 'polypeptide(L)'
;MALQTRTAGVLWGLSLCCILIAGLWPFGHPPNDVMWVANQNAVRFESHATLLSTAPLFSESVGSCSIEMLLRPRLSDGSGTFLGFYDLSGVVGLSLHQYLTDLRVDREISRGKPAKMYVRDVFSAGKAVFLTVVSGPSGTTVYLNGSRVRQVSEFKSSSPCSGRFVVGDSPKTQDTWEGQLEGLAMYRDELPAEQVLLNYLSWRTTGRPAEAIGGILAALYLFDERDGKLIRDHRESGVNLSIPERYMVVQETLYESPWSAFQPTRDWVKDVLINVAGFMPFGFTLSALLRCSGWKRSGVFTVLGGLVLSLTIEGLQAYLPTRDSDLTDVLTNTLGTWLGVVLHQQWIRWSP
;
A
#
# COMPACT_ATOMS: atom_id res chain seq x y z
N MET A 1 -36.13 -8.68 36.74
CA MET A 1 -35.18 -7.56 36.53
C MET A 1 -33.72 -8.01 36.63
N ALA A 2 -33.22 -8.47 37.79
CA ALA A 2 -31.80 -8.84 37.95
C ALA A 2 -31.30 -9.95 37.00
N LEU A 3 -32.10 -11.00 36.74
CA LEU A 3 -31.74 -12.07 35.81
C LEU A 3 -31.66 -11.57 34.35
N GLN A 4 -32.60 -10.71 33.94
CA GLN A 4 -32.64 -10.10 32.60
C GLN A 4 -31.47 -9.14 32.38
N THR A 5 -31.09 -8.36 33.40
CA THR A 5 -29.90 -7.49 33.32
C THR A 5 -28.63 -8.32 33.18
N ARG A 6 -28.51 -9.46 33.89
CA ARG A 6 -27.35 -10.37 33.76
C ARG A 6 -27.25 -10.99 32.38
N THR A 7 -28.35 -11.51 31.82
CA THR A 7 -28.35 -12.10 30.48
C THR A 7 -28.03 -11.06 29.41
N ALA A 8 -28.62 -9.86 29.49
CA ALA A 8 -28.31 -8.76 28.57
C ALA A 8 -26.83 -8.33 28.67
N GLY A 9 -26.27 -8.32 29.88
CA GLY A 9 -24.85 -8.01 30.11
C GLY A 9 -23.91 -9.03 29.47
N VAL A 10 -24.21 -10.33 29.58
CA VAL A 10 -23.41 -11.40 28.95
C VAL A 10 -23.47 -11.29 27.43
N LEU A 11 -24.66 -11.12 26.84
CA LEU A 11 -24.81 -10.98 25.39
C LEU A 11 -24.10 -9.74 24.85
N TRP A 12 -24.19 -8.62 25.58
CA TRP A 12 -23.45 -7.41 25.23
C TRP A 12 -21.94 -7.65 25.27
N GLY A 13 -21.42 -8.24 26.35
CA GLY A 13 -20.00 -8.58 26.48
C GLY A 13 -19.50 -9.46 25.33
N LEU A 14 -20.26 -10.50 24.96
CA LEU A 14 -19.93 -11.35 23.82
C LEU A 14 -19.91 -10.58 22.50
N SER A 15 -20.90 -9.71 22.25
CA SER A 15 -20.93 -8.88 21.04
C SER A 15 -19.74 -7.93 20.97
N LEU A 16 -19.37 -7.30 22.08
CA LEU A 16 -18.21 -6.42 22.18
C LEU A 16 -16.91 -7.19 21.93
N CYS A 17 -16.74 -8.38 22.52
CA CYS A 17 -15.58 -9.24 22.27
C CYS A 17 -15.47 -9.63 20.79
N CYS A 18 -16.58 -9.99 20.14
CA CYS A 18 -16.58 -10.32 18.71
C CYS A 18 -16.14 -9.12 17.86
N ILE A 19 -16.64 -7.92 18.15
CA ILE A 19 -16.26 -6.69 17.44
C ILE A 19 -14.77 -6.39 17.64
N LEU A 20 -14.28 -6.44 18.88
CA LEU A 20 -12.87 -6.15 19.18
C LEU A 20 -11.93 -7.17 18.52
N ILE A 21 -12.29 -8.46 18.53
CA ILE A 21 -11.50 -9.49 17.84
C ILE A 21 -11.54 -9.24 16.33
N ALA A 22 -12.71 -9.01 15.73
CA ALA A 22 -12.81 -8.80 14.29
C ALA A 22 -12.09 -7.52 13.82
N GLY A 23 -12.16 -6.44 14.60
CA GLY A 23 -11.56 -5.16 14.25
C GLY A 23 -10.06 -5.08 14.54
N LEU A 24 -9.58 -5.71 15.61
CA LEU A 24 -8.20 -5.53 16.08
C LEU A 24 -7.32 -6.76 15.91
N TRP A 25 -7.84 -7.94 15.59
CA TRP A 25 -7.04 -9.16 15.49
C TRP A 25 -6.61 -9.46 14.04
N PRO A 26 -5.33 -9.82 13.80
CA PRO A 26 -4.21 -9.74 14.72
C PRO A 26 -3.74 -8.29 14.91
N PHE A 27 -3.50 -7.88 16.16
CA PHE A 27 -3.00 -6.53 16.44
C PHE A 27 -1.47 -6.54 16.34
N GLY A 28 -0.94 -5.97 15.27
CA GLY A 28 0.49 -5.78 15.09
C GLY A 28 0.92 -5.83 13.64
N HIS A 29 2.20 -5.54 13.43
CA HIS A 29 2.82 -5.57 12.12
C HIS A 29 3.10 -7.04 11.72
N PRO A 30 2.61 -7.51 10.56
CA PRO A 30 2.96 -8.84 10.07
C PRO A 30 4.49 -8.95 9.83
N PRO A 31 5.04 -10.17 9.77
CA PRO A 31 6.41 -10.33 9.29
C PRO A 31 6.55 -9.71 7.89
N ASN A 32 7.74 -9.20 7.58
CA ASN A 32 8.03 -8.73 6.24
C ASN A 32 8.32 -9.93 5.34
N ASP A 33 7.45 -10.19 4.37
CA ASP A 33 7.49 -11.38 3.52
C ASP A 33 8.39 -11.21 2.28
N VAL A 34 9.48 -10.44 2.42
CA VAL A 34 10.56 -10.45 1.42
C VAL A 34 11.44 -11.67 1.66
N MET A 35 11.61 -12.48 0.62
CA MET A 35 12.41 -13.71 0.68
C MET A 35 13.49 -13.74 -0.39
N TRP A 36 14.69 -14.21 -0.05
CA TRP A 36 15.70 -14.55 -1.03
C TRP A 36 15.28 -15.76 -1.88
N VAL A 37 15.50 -15.69 -3.20
CA VAL A 37 15.19 -16.79 -4.10
C VAL A 37 16.35 -17.79 -4.11
N ALA A 38 16.06 -19.05 -3.78
CA ALA A 38 17.08 -20.09 -3.74
C ALA A 38 17.81 -20.24 -5.09
N ASN A 39 19.15 -20.23 -5.03
CA ASN A 39 20.04 -20.38 -6.18
C ASN A 39 19.89 -19.31 -7.28
N GLN A 40 19.31 -18.15 -6.97
CA GLN A 40 19.16 -17.04 -7.91
C GLN A 40 19.56 -15.73 -7.25
N ASN A 41 20.06 -14.79 -8.06
CA ASN A 41 20.34 -13.43 -7.59
C ASN A 41 19.05 -12.63 -7.67
N ALA A 42 18.14 -12.87 -6.73
CA ALA A 42 16.83 -12.25 -6.72
C ALA A 42 16.19 -12.28 -5.33
N VAL A 43 15.31 -11.32 -5.09
CA VAL A 43 14.38 -11.32 -3.97
C VAL A 43 12.95 -11.45 -4.48
N ARG A 44 12.10 -12.11 -3.69
CA ARG A 44 10.68 -12.31 -3.95
C ARG A 44 9.86 -11.53 -2.93
N PHE A 45 8.84 -10.87 -3.42
CA PHE A 45 7.84 -10.14 -2.66
C PHE A 45 6.54 -10.95 -2.64
N GLU A 46 6.02 -11.19 -1.44
CA GLU A 46 4.69 -11.77 -1.20
C GLU A 46 3.75 -10.69 -0.62
N SER A 47 2.66 -11.06 0.04
CA SER A 47 1.54 -10.15 0.35
C SER A 47 1.84 -9.00 1.34
N HIS A 48 2.89 -9.09 2.16
CA HIS A 48 3.33 -8.02 3.07
C HIS A 48 4.85 -7.80 2.97
N ALA A 49 5.30 -7.36 1.80
CA ALA A 49 6.72 -7.33 1.46
C ALA A 49 7.18 -5.92 1.10
N THR A 50 8.20 -5.41 1.79
CA THR A 50 8.76 -4.07 1.52
C THR A 50 10.26 -4.02 1.73
N LEU A 51 10.97 -3.31 0.85
CA LEU A 51 12.36 -2.90 1.03
C LEU A 51 12.44 -1.39 1.20
N LEU A 52 13.33 -0.94 2.08
CA LEU A 52 13.51 0.47 2.37
C LEU A 52 14.93 0.93 2.03
N SER A 53 15.07 2.06 1.35
CA SER A 53 16.39 2.69 1.19
C SER A 53 16.92 3.22 2.52
N THR A 54 18.19 2.94 2.82
CA THR A 54 18.81 3.35 4.10
C THR A 54 19.03 4.86 4.19
N ALA A 55 19.17 5.52 3.03
CA ALA A 55 19.38 6.94 2.89
C ALA A 55 18.64 7.47 1.64
N PRO A 56 18.48 8.80 1.51
CA PRO A 56 18.07 9.40 0.24
C PRO A 56 19.05 9.05 -0.89
N LEU A 57 18.53 8.70 -2.07
CA LEU A 57 19.35 8.41 -3.24
C LEU A 57 20.05 9.68 -3.74
N PHE A 58 19.30 10.78 -3.78
CA PHE A 58 19.79 12.10 -4.17
C PHE A 58 19.44 13.13 -3.09
N SER A 59 20.44 13.91 -2.68
CA SER A 59 20.32 15.00 -1.71
C SER A 59 19.79 16.30 -2.33
N GLU A 60 19.96 16.48 -3.64
CA GLU A 60 19.46 17.63 -4.42
C GLU A 60 18.32 17.20 -5.35
N SER A 61 17.46 18.15 -5.75
CA SER A 61 16.45 17.93 -6.80
C SER A 61 17.15 17.74 -8.15
N VAL A 62 17.54 16.49 -8.45
CA VAL A 62 18.09 16.13 -9.75
C VAL A 62 16.99 16.27 -10.79
N GLY A 63 17.24 17.09 -11.82
CA GLY A 63 16.28 17.39 -12.89
C GLY A 63 15.82 16.16 -13.69
N SER A 64 16.54 15.05 -13.62
CA SER A 64 16.31 13.82 -14.36
C SER A 64 16.64 12.58 -13.54
N CYS A 65 16.19 11.43 -14.02
CA CYS A 65 16.56 10.12 -13.50
C CYS A 65 16.19 9.05 -14.52
N SER A 66 17.00 7.99 -14.59
CA SER A 66 16.60 6.77 -15.28
C SER A 66 16.66 5.58 -14.34
N ILE A 67 15.68 4.69 -14.46
CA ILE A 67 15.55 3.50 -13.63
C ILE A 67 15.49 2.30 -14.56
N GLU A 68 16.29 1.28 -14.26
CA GLU A 68 16.26 -0.01 -14.92
C GLU A 68 15.94 -1.09 -13.89
N MET A 69 14.99 -1.98 -14.23
CA MET A 69 14.60 -3.08 -13.35
C MET A 69 14.42 -4.36 -14.17
N LEU A 70 14.92 -5.47 -13.64
CA LEU A 70 14.60 -6.80 -14.13
C LEU A 70 13.59 -7.44 -13.18
N LEU A 71 12.35 -7.53 -13.64
CA LEU A 71 11.18 -7.89 -12.83
C LEU A 71 10.53 -9.15 -13.36
N ARG A 72 9.95 -9.97 -12.49
CA ARG A 72 9.09 -11.10 -12.85
C ARG A 72 7.82 -11.07 -12.01
N PRO A 73 6.68 -10.59 -12.54
CA PRO A 73 5.44 -10.52 -11.80
C PRO A 73 4.93 -11.92 -11.48
N ARG A 74 4.34 -12.10 -10.29
CA ARG A 74 3.73 -13.38 -9.90
C ARG A 74 2.39 -13.60 -10.60
N LEU A 75 1.60 -12.55 -10.73
CA LEU A 75 0.23 -12.56 -11.26
C LEU A 75 0.13 -11.72 -12.54
N SER A 76 -0.74 -12.13 -13.46
CA SER A 76 -0.99 -11.34 -14.69
C SER A 76 -2.01 -10.23 -14.45
N ASP A 77 -2.91 -10.44 -13.49
CA ASP A 77 -3.96 -9.53 -13.03
C ASP A 77 -3.61 -8.91 -11.67
N GLY A 78 -2.33 -8.96 -11.28
CA GLY A 78 -1.84 -8.35 -10.06
C GLY A 78 -1.94 -6.82 -10.10
N SER A 79 -2.03 -6.21 -8.93
CA SER A 79 -1.90 -4.76 -8.75
C SER A 79 -0.95 -4.51 -7.59
N GLY A 80 -0.06 -3.54 -7.74
CA GLY A 80 0.87 -3.17 -6.68
C GLY A 80 1.97 -2.23 -7.15
N THR A 81 2.50 -1.44 -6.23
CA THR A 81 3.69 -0.60 -6.41
C THR A 81 4.93 -1.46 -6.27
N PHE A 82 5.78 -1.52 -7.30
CA PHE A 82 7.07 -2.20 -7.18
C PHE A 82 8.24 -1.24 -6.94
N LEU A 83 8.04 0.07 -7.15
CA LEU A 83 9.03 1.09 -6.81
C LEU A 83 8.33 2.45 -6.59
N GLY A 84 8.62 3.12 -5.48
CA GLY A 84 8.10 4.45 -5.18
C GLY A 84 9.11 5.35 -4.50
N PHE A 85 9.29 6.57 -5.00
CA PHE A 85 10.14 7.60 -4.37
C PHE A 85 9.32 8.52 -3.46
N TYR A 86 9.94 9.00 -2.39
CA TYR A 86 9.31 9.94 -1.47
C TYR A 86 10.34 10.86 -0.82
N ASP A 87 9.93 12.10 -0.56
CA ASP A 87 10.77 13.08 0.14
C ASP A 87 10.47 13.13 1.66
N LEU A 88 11.24 13.95 2.38
CA LEU A 88 11.07 14.17 3.83
C LEU A 88 9.75 14.88 4.18
N SER A 89 9.05 15.46 3.21
CA SER A 89 7.81 16.22 3.40
C SER A 89 6.54 15.39 3.19
N GLY A 90 6.67 14.15 2.71
CA GLY A 90 5.51 13.29 2.44
C GLY A 90 5.08 13.26 0.97
N VAL A 91 5.79 13.95 0.08
CA VAL A 91 5.45 14.04 -1.34
C VAL A 91 6.01 12.82 -2.05
N VAL A 92 5.16 12.14 -2.82
CA VAL A 92 5.56 10.97 -3.62
C VAL A 92 6.13 11.48 -4.93
N GLY A 93 7.35 11.09 -5.24
CA GLY A 93 8.01 11.40 -6.50
C GLY A 93 7.47 10.54 -7.64
N LEU A 94 8.37 9.95 -8.42
CA LEU A 94 8.01 8.93 -9.39
C LEU A 94 7.60 7.64 -8.68
N SER A 95 6.52 7.01 -9.13
CA SER A 95 6.09 5.70 -8.65
C SER A 95 5.71 4.80 -9.81
N LEU A 96 6.10 3.53 -9.74
CA LEU A 96 5.92 2.51 -10.77
C LEU A 96 5.06 1.38 -10.22
N HIS A 97 3.98 1.08 -10.92
CA HIS A 97 2.97 0.13 -10.49
C HIS A 97 2.68 -0.89 -11.59
N GLN A 98 2.47 -2.12 -11.18
CA GLN A 98 1.69 -3.07 -11.97
C GLN A 98 0.21 -2.77 -11.73
N TYR A 99 -0.58 -2.67 -12.80
CA TYR A 99 -2.03 -2.61 -12.73
C TYR A 99 -2.60 -3.58 -13.77
N LEU A 100 -3.02 -4.76 -13.32
CA LEU A 100 -3.30 -5.90 -14.19
C LEU A 100 -2.07 -6.22 -15.05
N THR A 101 -2.24 -6.22 -16.37
CA THR A 101 -1.17 -6.42 -17.35
C THR A 101 -0.39 -5.14 -17.63
N ASP A 102 -0.84 -3.98 -17.17
CA ASP A 102 -0.32 -2.69 -17.58
C ASP A 102 0.73 -2.16 -16.59
N LEU A 103 1.66 -1.37 -17.11
CA LEU A 103 2.49 -0.49 -16.30
C LEU A 103 1.77 0.83 -16.11
N ARG A 104 1.53 1.18 -14.85
CA ARG A 104 1.10 2.53 -14.45
C ARG A 104 2.30 3.26 -13.86
N VAL A 105 2.57 4.45 -14.38
CA VAL A 105 3.58 5.36 -13.86
C VAL A 105 2.88 6.59 -13.29
N ASP A 106 3.07 6.81 -12.00
CA ASP A 106 2.48 7.91 -11.27
C ASP A 106 3.57 8.95 -10.92
N ARG A 107 3.18 10.22 -10.87
CA ARG A 107 4.00 11.31 -10.33
C ARG A 107 3.14 12.34 -9.64
N GLU A 108 3.63 12.98 -8.60
CA GLU A 108 2.94 14.13 -8.00
C GLU A 108 3.27 15.41 -8.80
N ILE A 109 2.28 16.06 -9.41
CA ILE A 109 2.47 17.34 -10.14
C ILE A 109 2.48 18.51 -9.15
N SER A 110 1.59 18.43 -8.15
CA SER A 110 1.46 19.35 -7.04
C SER A 110 0.85 18.60 -5.87
N ARG A 111 0.96 19.17 -4.66
CA ARG A 111 0.56 18.50 -3.41
C ARG A 111 -0.85 17.89 -3.52
N GLY A 112 -0.94 16.57 -3.45
CA GLY A 112 -2.18 15.79 -3.54
C GLY A 112 -2.77 15.60 -4.95
N LYS A 113 -2.06 15.98 -6.03
CA LYS A 113 -2.52 15.79 -7.42
C LYS A 113 -1.57 14.90 -8.23
N PRO A 114 -1.84 13.59 -8.31
CA PRO A 114 -1.06 12.69 -9.12
C PRO A 114 -1.38 12.83 -10.62
N ALA A 115 -0.35 12.86 -11.46
CA ALA A 115 -0.44 12.54 -12.89
C ALA A 115 -0.21 11.04 -13.07
N LYS A 116 -0.96 10.43 -13.99
CA LYS A 116 -0.82 9.01 -14.32
C LYS A 116 -0.56 8.83 -15.80
N MET A 117 0.33 7.92 -16.15
CA MET A 117 0.49 7.42 -17.51
C MET A 117 0.51 5.90 -17.52
N TYR A 118 0.02 5.30 -18.61
CA TYR A 118 -0.11 3.86 -18.73
C TYR A 118 0.62 3.35 -19.97
N VAL A 119 1.24 2.18 -19.84
CA VAL A 119 1.76 1.37 -20.95
C VAL A 119 1.06 0.02 -20.87
N ARG A 120 0.41 -0.40 -21.96
CA ARG A 120 -0.41 -1.61 -21.99
C ARG A 120 0.41 -2.87 -22.15
N ASP A 121 -0.12 -3.98 -21.64
CA ASP A 121 0.35 -5.34 -21.93
C ASP A 121 1.84 -5.58 -21.61
N VAL A 122 2.30 -5.01 -20.51
CA VAL A 122 3.70 -5.09 -20.03
C VAL A 122 3.94 -6.39 -19.27
N PHE A 123 3.01 -6.76 -18.39
CA PHE A 123 3.20 -7.80 -17.38
C PHE A 123 2.41 -9.07 -17.72
N SER A 124 3.05 -10.22 -17.46
CA SER A 124 2.45 -11.54 -17.59
C SER A 124 3.09 -12.46 -16.55
N ALA A 125 2.25 -13.23 -15.84
CA ALA A 125 2.67 -14.09 -14.73
C ALA A 125 3.89 -14.96 -15.09
N GLY A 126 4.93 -14.87 -14.25
CA GLY A 126 6.15 -15.66 -14.38
C GLY A 126 7.08 -15.26 -15.52
N LYS A 127 6.73 -14.27 -16.36
CA LYS A 127 7.56 -13.81 -17.47
C LYS A 127 8.44 -12.63 -17.04
N ALA A 128 9.75 -12.77 -17.20
CA ALA A 128 10.67 -11.67 -16.92
C ALA A 128 10.46 -10.50 -17.90
N VAL A 129 10.55 -9.28 -17.37
CA VAL A 129 10.47 -8.02 -18.09
C VAL A 129 11.66 -7.17 -17.68
N PHE A 130 12.44 -6.73 -18.66
CA PHE A 130 13.43 -5.68 -18.45
C PHE A 130 12.77 -4.32 -18.73
N LEU A 131 12.50 -3.58 -17.67
CA LEU A 131 11.82 -2.29 -17.72
C LEU A 131 12.84 -1.17 -17.56
N THR A 132 12.82 -0.18 -18.46
CA THR A 132 13.56 1.07 -18.29
C THR A 132 12.61 2.25 -18.33
N VAL A 133 12.64 3.10 -17.31
CA VAL A 133 11.89 4.36 -17.25
C VAL A 133 12.89 5.50 -17.20
N VAL A 134 12.85 6.37 -18.21
CA VAL A 134 13.68 7.57 -18.33
C VAL A 134 12.77 8.78 -18.10
N SER A 135 13.05 9.59 -17.08
CA SER A 135 12.21 10.73 -16.71
C SER A 135 13.04 11.98 -16.45
N GLY A 136 12.57 13.12 -16.96
CA GLY A 136 13.22 14.41 -16.71
C GLY A 136 12.54 15.57 -17.44
N PRO A 137 13.28 16.63 -17.82
CA PRO A 137 12.72 17.80 -18.49
C PRO A 137 12.21 17.50 -19.91
N SER A 138 12.69 16.42 -20.53
CA SER A 138 12.25 15.95 -21.85
C SER A 138 10.91 15.22 -21.81
N GLY A 139 10.40 14.91 -20.62
CA GLY A 139 9.22 14.07 -20.40
C GLY A 139 9.59 12.72 -19.79
N THR A 140 8.70 11.74 -19.93
CA THR A 140 8.95 10.36 -19.52
C THR A 140 8.87 9.41 -20.71
N THR A 141 9.88 8.56 -20.82
CA THR A 141 10.00 7.53 -21.85
C THR A 141 10.11 6.16 -21.17
N VAL A 142 9.36 5.19 -21.68
CA VAL A 142 9.37 3.81 -21.20
C VAL A 142 9.91 2.91 -22.30
N TYR A 143 10.83 2.04 -21.92
CA TYR A 143 11.39 0.99 -22.76
C TYR A 143 11.11 -0.37 -22.13
N LEU A 144 10.79 -1.34 -22.99
CA LEU A 144 10.68 -2.75 -22.62
C LEU A 144 11.71 -3.53 -23.41
N ASN A 145 12.54 -4.31 -22.73
CA ASN A 145 13.53 -5.19 -23.35
C ASN A 145 14.42 -4.44 -24.37
N GLY A 146 14.89 -3.25 -24.00
CA GLY A 146 15.74 -2.39 -24.83
C GLY A 146 15.03 -1.58 -25.91
N SER A 147 13.71 -1.77 -26.11
CA SER A 147 12.94 -1.08 -27.16
C SER A 147 11.98 -0.05 -26.58
N ARG A 148 11.94 1.15 -27.17
CA ARG A 148 11.03 2.23 -26.73
C ARG A 148 9.58 1.86 -27.05
N VAL A 149 8.71 1.87 -26.03
CA VAL A 149 7.28 1.54 -26.17
C VAL A 149 6.36 2.73 -25.96
N ARG A 150 6.79 3.73 -25.18
CA ARG A 150 6.01 4.93 -24.90
C ARG A 150 6.90 6.13 -24.63
N GLN A 151 6.48 7.30 -25.08
CA GLN A 151 7.07 8.59 -24.73
C GLN A 151 5.95 9.61 -24.54
N VAL A 152 6.01 10.38 -23.47
CA VAL A 152 5.05 11.45 -23.17
C VAL A 152 5.82 12.71 -22.77
N SER A 153 5.91 13.67 -23.69
CA SER A 153 6.69 14.88 -23.52
C SER A 153 6.12 15.84 -22.47
N GLU A 154 4.81 15.78 -22.22
CA GLU A 154 4.13 16.56 -21.17
C GLU A 154 4.28 15.95 -19.77
N PHE A 155 4.70 14.68 -19.70
CA PHE A 155 4.92 13.98 -18.44
C PHE A 155 6.33 14.28 -17.89
N LYS A 156 6.63 15.56 -17.68
CA LYS A 156 7.95 16.04 -17.22
C LYS A 156 8.07 16.00 -15.72
N SER A 157 9.24 15.68 -15.19
CA SER A 157 9.51 15.80 -13.75
C SER A 157 10.80 16.57 -13.51
N SER A 158 10.81 17.43 -12.49
CA SER A 158 11.99 18.18 -12.06
C SER A 158 12.80 17.46 -10.99
N SER A 159 12.25 16.38 -10.41
CA SER A 159 12.88 15.63 -9.32
C SER A 159 12.29 14.21 -9.20
N PRO A 160 12.28 13.41 -10.29
CA PRO A 160 11.57 12.13 -10.32
C PRO A 160 12.05 11.14 -9.25
N CYS A 161 13.34 11.11 -8.95
CA CYS A 161 13.95 10.16 -8.02
C CYS A 161 14.50 10.82 -6.74
N SER A 162 13.96 11.98 -6.35
CA SER A 162 14.43 12.68 -5.15
C SER A 162 14.03 11.96 -3.87
N GLY A 163 14.88 12.06 -2.84
CA GLY A 163 14.58 11.53 -1.52
C GLY A 163 14.88 10.04 -1.40
N ARG A 164 14.13 9.37 -0.53
CA ARG A 164 14.23 7.94 -0.27
C ARG A 164 13.30 7.18 -1.21
N PHE A 165 13.43 5.86 -1.22
CA PHE A 165 12.54 5.02 -2.02
C PHE A 165 12.23 3.72 -1.31
N VAL A 166 11.08 3.17 -1.69
CA VAL A 166 10.59 1.85 -1.28
C VAL A 166 10.51 0.96 -2.51
N VAL A 167 10.75 -0.34 -2.33
CA VAL A 167 10.65 -1.35 -3.38
C VAL A 167 9.69 -2.44 -2.92
N GLY A 168 8.78 -2.85 -3.81
CA GLY A 168 7.75 -3.86 -3.53
C GLY A 168 6.50 -3.36 -2.81
N ASP A 169 6.43 -2.08 -2.44
CA ASP A 169 5.25 -1.49 -1.83
C ASP A 169 5.16 0.03 -2.10
N SER A 170 4.04 0.65 -1.71
CA SER A 170 3.85 2.10 -1.76
C SER A 170 4.39 2.77 -0.48
N PRO A 171 4.93 4.00 -0.58
CA PRO A 171 5.39 4.73 0.59
C PRO A 171 4.25 5.23 1.49
N LYS A 172 3.00 5.35 0.99
CA LYS A 172 1.88 6.01 1.68
C LYS A 172 0.83 5.07 2.27
N THR A 173 0.54 3.98 1.56
CA THR A 173 -0.51 3.01 1.87
C THR A 173 0.00 1.63 1.52
N GLN A 174 -0.64 0.58 2.01
CA GLN A 174 -0.35 -0.77 1.53
C GLN A 174 -0.79 -0.91 0.07
N ASP A 175 0.16 -1.11 -0.84
CA ASP A 175 -0.06 -1.41 -2.26
C ASP A 175 1.04 -2.40 -2.72
N THR A 176 1.14 -3.50 -1.99
CA THR A 176 2.24 -4.46 -2.11
C THR A 176 2.21 -5.16 -3.46
N TRP A 177 3.37 -5.20 -4.13
CA TRP A 177 3.54 -5.90 -5.39
C TRP A 177 4.08 -7.31 -5.18
N GLU A 178 3.41 -8.32 -5.75
CA GLU A 178 3.86 -9.72 -5.69
C GLU A 178 4.66 -10.13 -6.94
N GLY A 179 5.90 -10.55 -6.74
CA GLY A 179 6.80 -10.92 -7.84
C GLY A 179 8.24 -11.09 -7.40
N GLN A 180 9.14 -11.21 -8.37
CA GLN A 180 10.58 -11.29 -8.13
C GLN A 180 11.28 -10.09 -8.75
N LEU A 181 12.28 -9.56 -8.03
CA LEU A 181 13.20 -8.54 -8.51
C LEU A 181 14.58 -9.17 -8.61
N GLU A 182 15.12 -9.17 -9.83
CA GLU A 182 16.38 -9.81 -10.20
C GLU A 182 17.51 -8.78 -10.39
N GLY A 183 17.17 -7.49 -10.50
CA GLY A 183 18.15 -6.42 -10.69
C GLY A 183 17.52 -5.04 -10.69
N LEU A 184 18.22 -4.06 -10.11
CA LEU A 184 17.79 -2.67 -10.04
C LEU A 184 19.00 -1.75 -10.24
N ALA A 185 18.92 -0.86 -11.22
CA ALA A 185 19.93 0.17 -11.48
C ALA A 185 19.26 1.54 -11.60
N MET A 186 19.89 2.57 -11.03
CA MET A 186 19.38 3.93 -11.06
C MET A 186 20.47 4.90 -11.52
N TYR A 187 20.09 5.81 -12.39
CA TYR A 187 20.98 6.76 -13.06
C TYR A 187 20.52 8.18 -12.78
N ARG A 188 21.49 9.09 -12.63
CA ARG A 188 21.22 10.53 -12.42
C ARG A 188 20.68 11.21 -13.68
N ASP A 189 20.99 10.68 -14.86
CA ASP A 189 20.74 11.31 -16.14
C ASP A 189 19.61 10.63 -16.92
N GLU A 190 19.08 11.31 -17.94
CA GLU A 190 18.23 10.69 -18.95
C GLU A 190 19.08 9.77 -19.83
N LEU A 191 18.87 8.45 -19.76
CA LEU A 191 19.65 7.50 -20.55
C LEU A 191 19.31 7.60 -22.04
N PRO A 192 20.32 7.64 -22.94
CA PRO A 192 20.07 7.55 -24.37
C PRO A 192 19.59 6.15 -24.75
N ALA A 193 18.75 6.06 -25.79
CA ALA A 193 18.17 4.79 -26.23
C ALA A 193 19.21 3.71 -26.57
N GLU A 194 20.40 4.12 -27.05
CA GLU A 194 21.52 3.22 -27.31
C GLU A 194 22.04 2.57 -26.02
N GLN A 195 22.24 3.35 -24.94
CA GLN A 195 22.66 2.82 -23.65
C GLN A 195 21.59 1.87 -23.07
N VAL A 196 20.31 2.21 -23.21
CA VAL A 196 19.20 1.34 -22.74
C VAL A 196 19.25 -0.03 -23.42
N LEU A 197 19.47 -0.06 -24.74
CA LEU A 197 19.60 -1.32 -25.48
C LEU A 197 20.84 -2.11 -25.05
N LEU A 198 21.98 -1.45 -24.90
CA LEU A 198 23.23 -2.07 -24.45
C LEU A 198 23.09 -2.66 -23.04
N ASN A 199 22.47 -1.92 -22.12
CA ASN A 199 22.19 -2.40 -20.76
C ASN A 199 21.30 -3.63 -20.80
N TYR A 200 20.21 -3.63 -21.56
CA TYR A 200 19.35 -4.82 -21.71
C TYR A 200 20.12 -6.05 -22.18
N LEU A 201 20.97 -5.91 -23.21
CA LEU A 201 21.79 -7.01 -23.72
C LEU A 201 22.83 -7.47 -22.69
N SER A 202 23.42 -6.53 -21.95
CA SER A 202 24.38 -6.83 -20.88
C SER A 202 23.73 -7.55 -19.71
N TRP A 203 22.58 -7.10 -19.21
CA TRP A 203 21.85 -7.76 -18.13
C TRP A 203 21.54 -9.23 -18.45
N ARG A 204 21.19 -9.54 -19.71
CA ARG A 204 20.93 -10.92 -20.15
C ARG A 204 22.17 -11.82 -20.19
N THR A 205 23.37 -11.24 -20.31
CA THR A 205 24.62 -11.99 -20.53
C THR A 205 25.52 -12.01 -19.29
N THR A 206 25.59 -10.90 -18.57
CA THR A 206 26.51 -10.67 -17.45
C THR A 206 25.79 -10.38 -16.13
N GLY A 207 24.46 -10.23 -16.15
CA GLY A 207 23.66 -9.93 -14.95
C GLY A 207 23.89 -8.53 -14.39
N ARG A 208 24.39 -7.59 -15.19
CA ARG A 208 24.66 -6.20 -14.80
C ARG A 208 24.55 -5.24 -15.99
N PRO A 209 24.40 -3.93 -15.77
CA PRO A 209 24.40 -2.95 -16.85
C PRO A 209 25.72 -2.96 -17.64
N ALA A 210 25.66 -2.52 -18.89
CA ALA A 210 26.86 -2.35 -19.71
C ALA A 210 27.72 -1.21 -19.14
N GLU A 211 28.99 -1.14 -19.55
CA GLU A 211 29.79 0.04 -19.29
C GLU A 211 29.08 1.28 -19.87
N ALA A 212 29.03 2.34 -19.06
CA ALA A 212 28.27 3.53 -19.42
C ALA A 212 28.99 4.31 -20.51
N ILE A 213 28.36 4.40 -21.68
CA ILE A 213 28.70 5.34 -22.75
C ILE A 213 28.16 6.74 -22.40
N GLY A 214 27.10 6.80 -21.58
CA GLY A 214 26.56 8.03 -20.99
C GLY A 214 25.69 7.77 -19.77
N GLY A 215 25.62 8.75 -18.88
CA GLY A 215 24.83 8.71 -17.65
C GLY A 215 25.60 8.19 -16.43
N ILE A 216 25.44 8.85 -15.29
CA ILE A 216 26.07 8.47 -14.02
C ILE A 216 25.20 7.41 -13.34
N LEU A 217 25.69 6.17 -13.30
CA LEU A 217 25.09 5.07 -12.53
C LEU A 217 25.24 5.37 -11.03
N ALA A 218 24.14 5.80 -10.42
CA ALA A 218 24.06 6.26 -9.05
C ALA A 218 23.96 5.10 -8.06
N ALA A 219 23.10 4.11 -8.32
CA ALA A 219 22.95 2.93 -7.47
C ALA A 219 22.76 1.66 -8.32
N LEU A 220 23.30 0.54 -7.84
CA LEU A 220 23.19 -0.77 -8.46
C LEU A 220 22.97 -1.86 -7.41
N TYR A 221 21.86 -2.58 -7.54
CA TYR A 221 21.52 -3.72 -6.71
C TYR A 221 21.44 -4.98 -7.57
N LEU A 222 22.36 -5.91 -7.31
CA LEU A 222 22.48 -7.17 -8.03
C LEU A 222 21.80 -8.34 -7.31
N PHE A 223 21.40 -8.15 -6.05
CA PHE A 223 20.79 -9.19 -5.20
C PHE A 223 21.67 -10.46 -5.12
N ASP A 224 22.99 -10.29 -5.11
CA ASP A 224 23.97 -11.38 -5.10
C ASP A 224 24.38 -11.81 -3.68
N GLU A 225 23.84 -11.15 -2.64
CA GLU A 225 24.05 -11.51 -1.24
C GLU A 225 23.38 -12.84 -0.86
N ARG A 226 22.21 -13.14 -1.44
CA ARG A 226 21.44 -14.39 -1.31
C ARG A 226 20.94 -14.75 0.10
N ASP A 227 21.30 -13.98 1.12
CA ASP A 227 20.80 -14.09 2.48
C ASP A 227 21.00 -12.76 3.23
N GLY A 228 20.40 -12.65 4.41
CA GLY A 228 20.51 -11.50 5.28
C GLY A 228 19.45 -10.42 5.03
N LYS A 229 19.58 -9.31 5.74
CA LYS A 229 18.59 -8.22 5.77
C LYS A 229 19.08 -6.93 5.10
N LEU A 230 20.22 -6.98 4.42
CA LEU A 230 20.84 -5.81 3.80
C LEU A 230 21.26 -6.18 2.38
N ILE A 231 20.72 -5.46 1.40
CA ILE A 231 21.11 -5.53 -0.01
C ILE A 231 22.00 -4.33 -0.28
N ARG A 232 23.21 -4.59 -0.75
CA ARG A 232 24.26 -3.59 -0.87
C ARG A 232 24.18 -2.87 -2.22
N ASP A 233 24.42 -1.57 -2.18
CA ASP A 233 24.76 -0.84 -3.39
C ASP A 233 26.16 -1.23 -3.85
N HIS A 234 26.29 -1.60 -5.12
CA HIS A 234 27.56 -1.89 -5.79
C HIS A 234 28.25 -0.63 -6.35
N ARG A 235 27.78 0.58 -6.01
CA ARG A 235 28.29 1.89 -6.48
C ARG A 235 28.71 2.81 -5.33
N GLU A 236 29.20 4.00 -5.70
CA GLU A 236 29.72 5.02 -4.80
C GLU A 236 28.65 5.72 -3.93
N SER A 237 27.34 5.55 -4.23
CA SER A 237 26.31 6.24 -3.43
C SER A 237 26.23 5.70 -2.00
N GLY A 238 26.56 4.42 -1.80
CA GLY A 238 26.50 3.76 -0.50
C GLY A 238 25.08 3.62 0.07
N VAL A 239 24.05 3.82 -0.77
CA VAL A 239 22.64 3.72 -0.36
C VAL A 239 22.21 2.26 -0.44
N ASN A 240 22.20 1.56 0.68
CA ASN A 240 21.76 0.16 0.72
C ASN A 240 20.23 0.06 0.79
N LEU A 241 19.69 -1.14 0.52
CA LEU A 241 18.31 -1.48 0.86
C LEU A 241 18.30 -2.36 2.10
N SER A 242 17.41 -2.07 3.04
CA SER A 242 17.16 -2.94 4.18
C SER A 242 15.89 -3.74 3.97
N ILE A 243 15.87 -4.94 4.54
CA ILE A 243 14.70 -5.78 4.74
C ILE A 243 14.27 -5.62 6.21
N PRO A 244 13.28 -4.76 6.52
CA PRO A 244 12.72 -4.64 7.86
C PRO A 244 12.28 -6.00 8.41
N GLU A 245 12.35 -6.20 9.73
CA GLU A 245 11.90 -7.46 10.34
C GLU A 245 10.38 -7.63 10.28
N ARG A 246 9.68 -6.50 10.32
CA ARG A 246 8.23 -6.39 10.29
C ARG A 246 7.83 -5.49 9.15
N TYR A 247 6.71 -5.83 8.52
CA TYR A 247 6.11 -5.02 7.49
C TYR A 247 5.71 -3.64 8.03
N MET A 248 5.94 -2.60 7.25
CA MET A 248 5.60 -1.23 7.61
C MET A 248 5.38 -0.38 6.36
N VAL A 249 4.42 0.52 6.42
CA VAL A 249 4.23 1.60 5.46
C VAL A 249 4.97 2.83 6.00
N VAL A 250 5.75 3.51 5.14
CA VAL A 250 6.68 4.55 5.62
C VAL A 250 5.97 5.84 6.04
N GLN A 251 4.93 6.24 5.31
CA GLN A 251 4.20 7.49 5.48
C GLN A 251 2.70 7.20 5.60
N GLU A 252 2.29 6.55 6.68
CA GLU A 252 0.88 6.32 6.97
C GLU A 252 0.14 7.67 7.00
N THR A 253 -0.73 7.90 6.02
CA THR A 253 -1.60 9.08 6.01
C THR A 253 -2.68 8.89 7.06
N LEU A 254 -2.53 9.59 8.18
CA LEU A 254 -3.58 9.71 9.18
C LEU A 254 -4.79 10.44 8.55
N TYR A 255 -5.83 9.66 8.28
CA TYR A 255 -7.15 10.04 7.77
C TYR A 255 -7.21 10.36 6.27
N GLU A 256 -7.70 9.40 5.48
CA GLU A 256 -8.28 9.72 4.18
C GLU A 256 -9.59 10.51 4.35
N SER A 257 -9.87 11.43 3.42
CA SER A 257 -11.11 12.21 3.43
C SER A 257 -12.30 11.32 3.06
N PRO A 258 -13.46 11.41 3.76
CA PRO A 258 -14.66 10.63 3.43
C PRO A 258 -15.18 10.85 2.00
N TRP A 259 -14.77 11.95 1.36
CA TRP A 259 -15.22 12.29 0.02
C TRP A 259 -14.36 11.68 -1.10
N SER A 260 -13.14 11.20 -0.80
CA SER A 260 -12.30 10.47 -1.76
C SER A 260 -12.58 8.96 -1.78
N ALA A 261 -13.22 8.43 -0.73
CA ALA A 261 -13.49 7.00 -0.54
C ALA A 261 -14.77 6.50 -1.25
N PHE A 262 -15.58 7.37 -1.86
CA PHE A 262 -16.78 6.92 -2.57
C PHE A 262 -16.43 6.30 -3.92
N GLN A 263 -16.15 5.00 -3.91
CA GLN A 263 -16.03 4.18 -5.11
C GLN A 263 -17.12 3.10 -5.06
N PRO A 264 -18.11 3.11 -5.96
CA PRO A 264 -19.20 2.13 -5.95
C PRO A 264 -18.73 0.79 -6.56
N THR A 265 -17.67 0.22 -6.01
CA THR A 265 -17.18 -1.13 -6.33
C THR A 265 -17.94 -2.15 -5.50
N ARG A 266 -17.92 -3.42 -5.93
CA ARG A 266 -18.60 -4.51 -5.20
C ARG A 266 -17.98 -4.75 -3.83
N ASP A 267 -16.67 -4.56 -3.71
CA ASP A 267 -15.94 -4.75 -2.45
C ASP A 267 -16.33 -3.68 -1.43
N TRP A 268 -16.42 -2.42 -1.85
CA TRP A 268 -16.91 -1.34 -0.99
C TRP A 268 -18.32 -1.62 -0.42
N VAL A 269 -19.26 -2.09 -1.26
CA VAL A 269 -20.61 -2.43 -0.79
C VAL A 269 -20.57 -3.58 0.22
N LYS A 270 -19.70 -4.57 -0.01
CA LYS A 270 -19.53 -5.70 0.91
C LYS A 270 -18.99 -5.24 2.26
N ASP A 271 -18.00 -4.37 2.27
CA ASP A 271 -17.40 -3.83 3.51
C ASP A 271 -18.42 -3.03 4.32
N VAL A 272 -19.19 -2.16 3.66
CA VAL A 272 -20.33 -1.44 4.25
C VAL A 272 -21.33 -2.40 4.91
N LEU A 273 -21.70 -3.48 4.22
CA LEU A 273 -22.67 -4.45 4.76
C LEU A 273 -22.11 -5.22 5.95
N ILE A 274 -20.83 -5.61 5.92
CA ILE A 274 -20.16 -6.32 7.02
C ILE A 274 -20.11 -5.43 8.28
N ASN A 275 -19.71 -4.16 8.14
CA ASN A 275 -19.64 -3.20 9.24
C ASN A 275 -21.00 -2.97 9.89
N VAL A 276 -22.04 -2.71 9.07
CA VAL A 276 -23.42 -2.55 9.56
C VAL A 276 -23.91 -3.81 10.27
N ALA A 277 -23.71 -4.99 9.68
CA ALA A 277 -24.15 -6.26 10.26
C ALA A 277 -23.40 -6.60 11.56
N GLY A 278 -22.10 -6.28 11.65
CA GLY A 278 -21.26 -6.54 12.81
C GLY A 278 -21.65 -5.70 14.03
N PHE A 279 -22.01 -4.43 13.84
CA PHE A 279 -22.39 -3.54 14.95
C PHE A 279 -23.87 -3.62 15.35
N MET A 280 -24.72 -4.22 14.53
CA MET A 280 -26.15 -4.36 14.81
C MET A 280 -26.46 -5.20 16.08
N PRO A 281 -25.84 -6.38 16.30
CA PRO A 281 -25.99 -7.12 17.56
C PRO A 281 -25.53 -6.33 18.80
N PHE A 282 -24.45 -5.56 18.67
CA PHE A 282 -23.95 -4.70 19.75
C PHE A 282 -24.96 -3.60 20.09
N GLY A 283 -25.51 -2.92 19.08
CA GLY A 283 -26.57 -1.93 19.27
C GLY A 283 -27.82 -2.51 19.94
N PHE A 284 -28.24 -3.70 19.53
CA PHE A 284 -29.39 -4.38 20.15
C PHE A 284 -29.14 -4.69 21.62
N THR A 285 -28.02 -5.36 21.93
CA THR A 285 -27.71 -5.88 23.27
C THR A 285 -27.35 -4.77 24.26
N LEU A 286 -26.63 -3.73 23.84
CA LEU A 286 -26.35 -2.56 24.69
C LEU A 286 -27.62 -1.77 25.00
N SER A 287 -28.52 -1.63 24.02
CA SER A 287 -29.82 -0.97 24.23
C SER A 287 -30.68 -1.72 25.25
N ALA A 288 -30.69 -3.05 25.17
CA ALA A 288 -31.35 -3.93 26.13
C ALA A 288 -30.75 -3.78 27.54
N LEU A 289 -29.42 -3.85 27.66
CA LEU A 289 -28.71 -3.73 28.93
C LEU A 289 -28.99 -2.40 29.64
N LEU A 290 -28.85 -1.27 28.93
CA LEU A 290 -29.10 0.06 29.51
C LEU A 290 -30.55 0.23 29.92
N ARG A 291 -31.50 -0.32 29.14
CA ARG A 291 -32.92 -0.26 29.48
C ARG A 291 -33.26 -1.13 30.69
N CYS A 292 -32.76 -2.35 30.77
CA CYS A 292 -32.89 -3.21 31.95
C CYS A 292 -32.26 -2.60 33.21
N SER A 293 -31.30 -1.70 33.04
CA SER A 293 -30.65 -0.94 34.10
C SER A 293 -31.35 0.38 34.45
N GLY A 294 -32.51 0.67 33.86
CA GLY A 294 -33.34 1.85 34.20
C GLY A 294 -33.00 3.14 33.45
N TRP A 295 -32.14 3.11 32.43
CA TRP A 295 -31.75 4.31 31.69
C TRP A 295 -32.87 4.76 30.74
N LYS A 296 -33.40 5.97 30.95
CA LYS A 296 -34.56 6.51 30.20
C LYS A 296 -34.28 6.79 28.72
N ARG A 297 -33.02 7.07 28.37
CA ARG A 297 -32.57 7.37 26.98
C ARG A 297 -31.61 6.30 26.45
N SER A 298 -31.86 5.03 26.78
CA SER A 298 -30.97 3.91 26.43
C SER A 298 -30.55 3.91 24.96
N GLY A 299 -31.47 4.15 24.02
CA GLY A 299 -31.15 4.21 22.59
C GLY A 299 -30.11 5.26 22.21
N VAL A 300 -30.19 6.47 22.78
CA VAL A 300 -29.23 7.56 22.49
C VAL A 300 -27.85 7.20 23.02
N PHE A 301 -27.78 6.73 24.27
CA PHE A 301 -26.52 6.31 24.88
C PHE A 301 -25.90 5.10 24.17
N THR A 302 -26.71 4.19 23.62
CA THR A 302 -26.22 3.09 22.80
C THR A 302 -25.59 3.58 21.50
N VAL A 303 -26.23 4.49 20.76
CA VAL A 303 -25.66 5.05 19.51
C VAL A 303 -24.36 5.80 19.80
N LEU A 304 -24.33 6.63 20.86
CA LEU A 304 -23.10 7.31 21.28
C LEU A 304 -22.00 6.31 21.68
N GLY A 305 -22.34 5.23 22.38
CA GLY A 305 -21.41 4.17 22.73
C GLY A 305 -20.84 3.44 21.51
N GLY A 306 -21.67 3.17 20.50
CA GLY A 306 -21.23 2.59 19.23
C GLY A 306 -20.31 3.54 18.45
N LEU A 307 -20.62 4.84 18.40
CA LEU A 307 -19.77 5.85 17.79
C LEU A 307 -18.40 5.91 18.47
N VAL A 308 -18.36 5.97 19.80
CA VAL A 308 -17.11 5.99 20.57
C VAL A 308 -16.30 4.70 20.36
N LEU A 309 -16.96 3.54 20.40
CA LEU A 309 -16.31 2.26 20.13
C LEU A 309 -15.71 2.24 18.71
N SER A 310 -16.46 2.69 17.71
CA SER A 310 -15.97 2.73 16.33
C SER A 310 -14.79 3.68 16.18
N LEU A 311 -14.84 4.89 16.75
CA LEU A 311 -13.71 5.82 16.75
C LEU A 311 -12.49 5.26 17.49
N THR A 312 -12.71 4.46 18.53
CA THR A 312 -11.62 3.81 19.27
C THR A 312 -10.96 2.73 18.43
N ILE A 313 -11.75 1.87 17.77
CA ILE A 313 -11.23 0.82 16.88
C ILE A 313 -10.48 1.46 15.71
N GLU A 314 -11.07 2.48 15.10
CA GLU A 314 -10.48 3.25 14.01
C GLU A 314 -9.14 3.87 14.42
N GLY A 315 -9.11 4.57 15.56
CA GLY A 315 -7.89 5.17 16.10
C GLY A 315 -6.82 4.14 16.48
N LEU A 316 -7.20 2.91 16.82
CA LEU A 316 -6.27 1.81 17.06
C LEU A 316 -5.77 1.17 15.74
N GLN A 317 -6.63 1.05 14.74
CA GLN A 317 -6.28 0.54 13.41
C GLN A 317 -5.37 1.50 12.65
N ALA A 318 -5.43 2.80 12.93
CA ALA A 318 -4.50 3.79 12.39
C ALA A 318 -3.02 3.55 12.77
N TYR A 319 -2.74 2.62 13.70
CA TYR A 319 -1.37 2.16 14.01
C TYR A 319 -1.02 0.83 13.32
N LEU A 320 -1.91 0.27 12.51
CA LEU A 320 -1.70 -0.97 11.77
C LEU A 320 -1.45 -0.65 10.30
N PRO A 321 -0.28 -1.01 9.74
CA PRO A 321 0.08 -0.68 8.36
C PRO A 321 -0.76 -1.43 7.32
N THR A 322 -1.57 -2.39 7.76
CA THR A 322 -2.38 -3.26 6.89
C THR A 322 -3.85 -2.85 6.80
N ARG A 323 -4.20 -1.71 7.41
CA ARG A 323 -5.57 -1.22 7.46
C ARG A 323 -5.61 0.22 6.97
N ASP A 324 -6.44 0.44 5.96
CA ASP A 324 -6.79 1.80 5.58
C ASP A 324 -7.82 2.32 6.58
N SER A 325 -7.43 3.36 7.31
CA SER A 325 -8.32 4.03 8.24
C SER A 325 -9.31 4.93 7.50
N ASP A 326 -10.60 4.57 7.49
CA ASP A 326 -11.65 5.29 6.75
C ASP A 326 -12.79 5.76 7.66
N LEU A 327 -13.15 7.04 7.56
CA LEU A 327 -14.33 7.60 8.22
C LEU A 327 -15.64 6.89 7.80
N THR A 328 -15.66 6.24 6.63
CA THR A 328 -16.77 5.38 6.18
C THR A 328 -17.06 4.26 7.18
N ASP A 329 -16.04 3.68 7.81
CA ASP A 329 -16.20 2.62 8.81
C ASP A 329 -16.90 3.15 10.05
N VAL A 330 -16.52 4.35 10.50
CA VAL A 330 -17.19 5.05 11.61
C VAL A 330 -18.67 5.28 11.32
N LEU A 331 -19.01 5.70 10.11
CA LEU A 331 -20.40 5.94 9.70
C LEU A 331 -21.22 4.64 9.63
N THR A 332 -20.66 3.58 9.03
CA THR A 332 -21.35 2.30 8.83
C THR A 332 -21.51 1.52 10.13
N ASN A 333 -20.53 1.54 11.02
CA ASN A 333 -20.61 0.97 12.37
C ASN A 333 -21.65 1.70 13.24
N THR A 334 -21.71 3.03 13.14
CA THR A 334 -22.72 3.85 13.82
C THR A 334 -24.13 3.55 13.30
N LEU A 335 -24.28 3.37 11.98
CA LEU A 335 -25.54 2.97 11.35
C LEU A 335 -25.99 1.57 11.81
N GLY A 336 -25.08 0.60 11.85
CA GLY A 336 -25.34 -0.74 12.38
C GLY A 336 -25.83 -0.68 13.83
N THR A 337 -25.14 0.10 14.67
CA THR A 337 -25.54 0.32 16.07
C THR A 337 -26.96 0.89 16.16
N TRP A 338 -27.28 1.90 15.36
CA TRP A 338 -28.61 2.50 15.32
C TRP A 338 -29.70 1.50 14.89
N LEU A 339 -29.45 0.71 13.85
CA LEU A 339 -30.38 -0.36 13.43
C LEU A 339 -30.60 -1.38 14.54
N GLY A 340 -29.55 -1.75 15.28
CA GLY A 340 -29.66 -2.61 16.47
C GLY A 340 -30.59 -2.03 17.54
N VAL A 341 -30.50 -0.72 17.79
CA VAL A 341 -31.42 -0.01 18.71
C VAL A 341 -32.86 -0.06 18.20
N VAL A 342 -33.09 0.18 16.90
CA VAL A 342 -34.43 0.12 16.29
C VAL A 342 -35.02 -1.27 16.42
N LEU A 343 -34.24 -2.32 16.13
CA LEU A 343 -34.66 -3.71 16.29
C LEU A 343 -35.02 -4.05 17.74
N HIS A 344 -34.24 -3.57 18.71
CA HIS A 344 -34.56 -3.77 20.13
C HIS A 344 -35.86 -3.05 20.53
N GLN A 345 -36.09 -1.84 20.04
CA GLN A 345 -37.34 -1.13 20.30
C GLN A 345 -38.54 -1.84 19.68
N GLN A 346 -38.41 -2.37 18.46
CA GLN A 346 -39.44 -3.18 17.83
C GLN A 346 -39.65 -4.48 18.62
N TRP A 347 -38.60 -5.18 19.01
CA TRP A 347 -38.69 -6.38 19.85
C TRP A 347 -39.53 -6.13 21.11
N ILE A 348 -39.29 -5.03 21.82
CA ILE A 348 -40.09 -4.67 23.01
C ILE A 348 -41.56 -4.40 22.67
N ARG A 349 -41.84 -3.78 21.52
CA ARG A 349 -43.23 -3.47 21.12
C ARG A 349 -44.03 -4.72 20.75
N TRP A 350 -43.37 -5.76 20.25
CA TRP A 350 -44.01 -6.98 19.73
C TRP A 350 -43.92 -8.17 20.69
N SER A 351 -43.04 -8.09 21.69
CA SER A 351 -42.96 -9.08 22.77
C SER A 351 -44.05 -8.77 23.81
N PRO A 352 -45.02 -9.67 24.03
CA PRO A 352 -46.13 -9.45 24.97
C PRO A 352 -45.68 -9.32 26.43
#